data_AF-A0A1D3D8K6-F1
#
_entry.id   AF-A0A1D3D8K6-F1
#
_cell.length_a   1.000
_cell.length_b   1.000
_cell.length_c   1.000
_cell.angle_alpha   90.00
_cell.angle_beta   90.00
_cell.angle_gamma   90.00
#
_symmetry.space_group_name_H-M   'P 1'
#
loop_
_entity.id
_entity.type
_entity.pdbx_description
1 polymer ?
#
loop_
_entity_poly.entity_id
_entity_poly.type
_entity_poly.pdbx_seq_one_letter_code
_entity_poly.pdbx_strand_id
1 'polypeptide(L)'
;MTAEAFYRLRGQWAGESEVDFFDRMAASLRLWIAYLVCSQKLEDVWLWGARFINMLCSTSAKAGRIAPALLLEFLQTAGHAAARQYKKQFSKVMDIIRTSVLPRFEALKQKNAEGIGATVTQLALLVEDFYKSGHAFPEPEGKQMKQKESELSQDV
;
A
#
# COMPACT_ATOMS: atom_id res chain seq x y z
N MET A 1 -15.64 -24.48 -5.01
CA MET A 1 -14.18 -24.26 -5.15
C MET A 1 -13.52 -24.79 -3.88
N THR A 2 -12.52 -25.65 -3.97
CA THR A 2 -11.78 -26.15 -2.79
C THR A 2 -10.87 -25.05 -2.23
N ALA A 3 -10.49 -25.14 -0.95
CA ALA A 3 -9.59 -24.18 -0.32
C ALA A 3 -8.23 -24.12 -1.05
N GLU A 4 -7.70 -25.28 -1.45
CA GLU A 4 -6.45 -25.38 -2.20
C GLU A 4 -6.53 -24.76 -3.59
N ALA A 5 -7.64 -24.98 -4.32
CA ALA A 5 -7.87 -24.32 -5.59
C ALA A 5 -7.97 -22.80 -5.43
N PHE A 6 -8.56 -22.33 -4.34
CA PHE A 6 -8.62 -20.91 -4.00
C PHE A 6 -7.24 -20.32 -3.67
N TYR A 7 -6.42 -21.02 -2.88
CA TYR A 7 -5.05 -20.61 -2.55
C TYR A 7 -4.16 -20.54 -3.79
N ARG A 8 -4.25 -21.53 -4.66
CA ARG A 8 -3.53 -21.51 -5.93
C ARG A 8 -4.00 -20.37 -6.84
N LEU A 9 -5.31 -20.13 -6.91
CA LEU A 9 -5.89 -19.05 -7.73
C LEU A 9 -5.41 -17.67 -7.29
N ARG A 10 -5.27 -17.43 -5.99
CA ARG A 10 -4.76 -16.16 -5.45
C ARG A 10 -3.22 -16.06 -5.43
N GLY A 11 -2.51 -17.08 -5.90
CA GLY A 11 -1.05 -17.12 -5.96
C GLY A 11 -0.34 -17.47 -4.65
N GLN A 12 -1.04 -18.09 -3.70
CA GLN A 12 -0.46 -18.62 -2.47
C GLN A 12 0.16 -19.99 -2.74
N TRP A 13 1.39 -20.21 -2.27
CA TRP A 13 2.12 -21.46 -2.47
C TRP A 13 1.62 -22.56 -1.53
N ALA A 14 1.86 -23.82 -1.90
CA ALA A 14 1.50 -24.96 -1.06
C ALA A 14 2.30 -24.92 0.24
N GLY A 15 1.60 -24.96 1.38
CA GLY A 15 2.21 -24.89 2.71
C GLY A 15 2.61 -23.49 3.18
N GLU A 16 2.42 -22.46 2.36
CA GLU A 16 2.72 -21.07 2.73
C GLU A 16 1.70 -20.55 3.75
N SER A 17 2.20 -19.99 4.86
CA SER A 17 1.34 -19.34 5.84
C SER A 17 0.69 -18.09 5.23
N GLU A 18 -0.44 -17.65 5.78
CA GLU A 18 -1.09 -16.45 5.24
C GLU A 18 -0.27 -15.18 5.46
N VAL A 19 0.51 -15.14 6.55
CA VAL A 19 1.41 -14.03 6.86
C VAL A 19 2.52 -13.95 5.81
N ASP A 20 3.21 -15.06 5.54
CA ASP A 20 4.28 -15.11 4.53
C ASP A 20 3.76 -14.75 3.15
N PHE A 21 2.55 -15.23 2.81
CA PHE A 21 1.87 -14.86 1.58
C PHE A 21 1.59 -13.35 1.49
N PHE A 22 1.11 -12.73 2.57
CA PHE A 22 0.84 -11.28 2.58
C PHE A 22 2.11 -10.47 2.47
N ASP A 23 3.16 -10.84 3.19
CA ASP A 23 4.45 -10.16 3.16
C ASP A 23 5.09 -10.26 1.76
N ARG A 24 5.04 -11.44 1.14
CA ARG A 24 5.52 -11.62 -0.25
C ARG A 24 4.76 -10.76 -1.24
N MET A 25 3.44 -10.70 -1.14
CA MET A 25 2.60 -9.88 -2.02
C MET A 25 2.81 -8.39 -1.81
N ALA A 26 2.93 -7.96 -0.55
CA ALA A 26 3.26 -6.58 -0.17
C ALA A 26 4.62 -6.14 -0.73
N ALA A 27 5.66 -6.97 -0.55
CA ALA A 27 6.99 -6.72 -1.09
C ALA A 27 7.01 -6.68 -2.63
N SER A 28 6.30 -7.60 -3.27
CA SER A 28 6.18 -7.64 -4.74
C SER A 28 5.51 -6.37 -5.28
N LEU A 29 4.43 -5.92 -4.62
CA LEU A 29 3.77 -4.67 -4.97
C LEU A 29 4.68 -3.47 -4.76
N ARG A 30 5.35 -3.38 -3.61
CA ARG A 30 6.30 -2.30 -3.29
C ARG A 30 7.36 -2.16 -4.40
N LEU A 31 7.98 -3.27 -4.80
CA LEU A 31 8.98 -3.28 -5.86
C LEU A 31 8.42 -2.77 -7.19
N TRP A 32 7.24 -3.27 -7.58
CA TRP A 32 6.60 -2.85 -8.83
C TRP A 32 6.24 -1.36 -8.84
N ILE A 33 5.62 -0.87 -7.77
CA ILE A 33 5.25 0.54 -7.63
C ILE A 33 6.50 1.43 -7.59
N ALA A 34 7.55 1.01 -6.87
CA ALA A 34 8.83 1.72 -6.85
C ALA A 34 9.45 1.82 -8.25
N TYR A 35 9.44 0.73 -9.02
CA TYR A 35 9.87 0.76 -10.42
C TYR A 35 9.09 1.77 -11.24
N LEU A 36 7.75 1.81 -11.13
CA LEU A 36 6.93 2.77 -11.86
C LEU A 36 7.22 4.21 -11.47
N VAL A 37 7.38 4.49 -10.17
CA VAL A 37 7.73 5.82 -9.66
C VAL A 37 9.11 6.25 -10.16
N CYS A 38 10.12 5.39 -10.04
CA CYS A 38 11.48 5.68 -10.51
C CYS A 38 11.56 5.86 -12.03
N SER A 39 10.76 5.10 -12.78
CA SER A 39 10.65 5.18 -14.24
C SER A 39 9.76 6.34 -14.72
N GLN A 40 9.27 7.19 -13.81
CA GLN A 40 8.35 8.31 -14.10
C GLN A 40 7.03 7.90 -14.78
N LYS A 41 6.60 6.65 -14.60
CA LYS A 41 5.34 6.10 -15.13
C LYS A 41 4.18 6.34 -14.18
N LEU A 42 3.96 7.61 -13.81
CA LEU A 42 2.97 7.97 -12.79
C LEU A 42 1.51 7.71 -13.24
N GLU A 43 1.25 7.68 -14.54
CA GLU A 43 -0.07 7.32 -15.08
C GLU A 43 -0.45 5.87 -14.74
N ASP A 44 0.51 4.94 -14.81
CA ASP A 44 0.31 3.54 -14.43
C ASP A 44 0.09 3.41 -12.92
N VAL A 45 0.81 4.21 -12.11
CA VAL A 45 0.62 4.29 -10.66
C VAL A 45 -0.80 4.77 -10.32
N TRP A 46 -1.25 5.83 -10.99
CA TRP A 46 -2.61 6.36 -10.83
C TRP A 46 -3.66 5.34 -11.25
N LEU A 47 -3.49 4.71 -12.42
CA LEU A 47 -4.41 3.70 -12.93
C LEU A 47 -4.55 2.52 -11.99
N TRP A 48 -3.43 2.00 -11.48
CA TRP A 48 -3.43 0.91 -10.50
C TRP A 48 -4.14 1.34 -9.21
N GLY A 49 -3.77 2.49 -8.65
CA GLY A 49 -4.36 3.00 -7.39
C GLY A 49 -5.86 3.23 -7.50
N ALA A 50 -6.31 3.87 -8.58
CA ALA A 50 -7.74 4.11 -8.83
C ALA A 50 -8.52 2.80 -8.97
N ARG A 51 -8.00 1.83 -9.74
CA ARG A 51 -8.63 0.50 -9.88
C ARG A 51 -8.73 -0.22 -8.55
N PHE A 52 -7.64 -0.20 -7.78
CA PHE A 52 -7.60 -0.86 -6.48
C PHE A 52 -8.59 -0.22 -5.50
N ILE A 53 -8.60 1.11 -5.38
CA ILE A 53 -9.51 1.82 -4.47
C ILE A 53 -10.97 1.64 -4.89
N ASN A 54 -11.28 1.71 -6.19
CA ASN A 54 -12.62 1.42 -6.69
C ASN A 54 -13.09 0.00 -6.33
N MET A 55 -12.18 -0.98 -6.42
CA MET A 55 -12.44 -2.33 -5.96
C MET A 55 -12.74 -2.34 -4.45
N LEU A 56 -11.96 -1.64 -3.62
CA LEU A 56 -12.21 -1.56 -2.16
C LEU A 56 -13.54 -0.89 -1.80
N CYS A 57 -14.01 0.05 -2.62
CA CYS A 57 -15.29 0.71 -2.45
C CYS A 57 -16.48 -0.17 -2.87
N SER A 58 -16.29 -1.08 -3.84
CA SER A 58 -17.34 -2.00 -4.28
C SER A 58 -17.84 -2.89 -3.14
N THR A 59 -19.15 -2.94 -2.95
CA THR A 59 -19.83 -3.76 -1.92
C THR A 59 -19.67 -5.27 -2.15
N SER A 60 -19.33 -5.68 -3.38
CA SER A 60 -19.12 -7.08 -3.75
C SER A 60 -17.68 -7.55 -3.48
N ALA A 61 -16.72 -6.62 -3.45
CA ALA A 61 -15.34 -6.97 -3.19
C ALA A 61 -15.19 -7.25 -1.70
N LYS A 62 -15.02 -8.53 -1.35
CA LYS A 62 -14.32 -8.90 -0.13
C LYS A 62 -12.91 -8.35 -0.29
N ALA A 63 -12.70 -7.08 0.10
CA ALA A 63 -11.37 -6.56 0.38
C ALA A 63 -10.80 -7.50 1.43
N GLY A 64 -10.08 -8.52 0.96
CA GLY A 64 -9.60 -9.60 1.80
C GLY A 64 -8.67 -9.02 2.86
N ARG A 65 -8.29 -9.86 3.83
CA ARG A 65 -7.37 -9.45 4.91
C ARG A 65 -6.05 -8.85 4.42
N ILE A 66 -5.67 -9.10 3.17
CA ILE A 66 -4.49 -8.52 2.52
C ILE A 66 -4.64 -7.05 2.09
N ALA A 67 -5.86 -6.58 1.88
CA ALA A 67 -6.11 -5.27 1.28
C ALA A 67 -5.54 -4.07 2.06
N PRO A 68 -5.60 -4.02 3.41
CA PRO A 68 -4.94 -2.98 4.18
C PRO A 68 -3.44 -2.92 3.94
N ALA A 69 -2.77 -4.08 3.84
CA ALA A 69 -1.34 -4.16 3.60
C ALA A 69 -0.98 -3.60 2.22
N LEU A 70 -1.69 -4.02 1.17
CA LEU A 70 -1.43 -3.51 -0.18
C LEU A 70 -1.69 -2.01 -0.32
N LEU A 71 -2.73 -1.48 0.35
CA LEU A 71 -2.99 -0.04 0.33
C LEU A 71 -1.91 0.74 1.07
N LEU A 72 -1.47 0.24 2.23
CA LEU A 72 -0.38 0.83 3.00
C LEU A 72 0.90 0.91 2.17
N GLU A 73 1.30 -0.20 1.55
CA GLU A 73 2.50 -0.26 0.70
C GLU A 73 2.43 0.68 -0.49
N PHE A 74 1.28 0.73 -1.15
CA PHE A 74 1.05 1.66 -2.25
C PHE A 74 1.24 3.11 -1.82
N LEU A 75 0.63 3.52 -0.71
CA LEU A 75 0.72 4.90 -0.22
C LEU A 75 2.13 5.25 0.28
N GLN A 76 2.81 4.33 0.98
CA GLN A 76 4.19 4.54 1.44
C GLN A 76 5.17 4.67 0.27
N THR A 77 4.94 3.93 -0.82
CA THR A 77 5.86 3.89 -1.97
C THR A 77 5.58 5.01 -2.99
N ALA A 78 4.31 5.22 -3.33
CA ALA A 78 3.91 6.16 -4.39
C ALA A 78 3.24 7.43 -3.87
N GLY A 79 2.82 7.50 -2.61
CA GLY A 79 2.04 8.61 -2.07
C GLY A 79 2.71 9.97 -2.28
N HIS A 80 4.02 10.06 -2.05
CA HIS A 80 4.80 11.27 -2.31
C HIS A 80 4.73 11.72 -3.77
N ALA A 81 5.07 10.82 -4.70
CA ALA A 81 5.11 11.14 -6.13
C ALA A 81 3.70 11.46 -6.67
N ALA A 82 2.70 10.68 -6.26
CA ALA A 82 1.31 10.86 -6.69
C ALA A 82 0.69 12.15 -6.13
N ALA A 83 0.93 12.48 -4.86
CA ALA A 83 0.45 13.73 -4.26
C ALA A 83 1.04 14.95 -4.97
N ARG A 84 2.34 14.92 -5.31
CA ARG A 84 3.01 16.01 -6.02
C ARG A 84 2.51 16.17 -7.45
N GLN A 85 2.28 15.06 -8.16
CA GLN A 85 1.84 15.06 -9.56
C GLN A 85 0.36 15.46 -9.70
N TYR A 86 -0.53 14.81 -8.94
CA TYR A 86 -1.97 14.92 -9.12
C TYR A 86 -2.67 15.88 -8.15
N LYS A 87 -1.97 16.34 -7.11
CA LYS A 87 -2.39 17.41 -6.19
C LYS A 87 -3.82 17.18 -5.68
N LYS A 88 -4.72 18.11 -5.99
CA LYS A 88 -6.14 18.09 -5.60
C LYS A 88 -6.86 16.80 -5.98
N GLN A 89 -6.52 16.16 -7.09
CA GLN A 89 -7.18 14.90 -7.47
C GLN A 89 -6.75 13.75 -6.55
N PHE A 90 -5.47 13.72 -6.16
CA PHE A 90 -5.01 12.76 -5.17
C PHE A 90 -5.61 13.02 -3.79
N SER A 91 -5.78 14.29 -3.39
CA SER A 91 -6.49 14.63 -2.14
C SER A 91 -7.92 14.06 -2.11
N LYS A 92 -8.66 14.12 -3.23
CA LYS A 92 -10.00 13.50 -3.31
C LYS A 92 -9.95 11.98 -3.16
N VAL A 93 -8.91 11.33 -3.70
CA VAL A 93 -8.69 9.90 -3.52
C VAL A 93 -8.42 9.58 -2.04
N MET A 94 -7.62 10.41 -1.37
CA MET A 94 -7.40 10.30 0.07
C MET A 94 -8.68 10.52 0.89
N ASP A 95 -9.57 11.42 0.46
CA ASP A 95 -10.89 11.60 1.07
C ASP A 95 -11.76 10.35 0.93
N ILE A 96 -11.73 9.69 -0.23
CA ILE A 96 -12.43 8.40 -0.43
C ILE A 96 -11.84 7.34 0.50
N ILE A 97 -10.51 7.25 0.60
CA ILE A 97 -9.85 6.30 1.52
C ILE A 97 -10.31 6.56 2.96
N ARG A 98 -10.27 7.80 3.42
CA ARG A 98 -10.65 8.20 4.78
C ARG A 98 -12.12 7.93 5.09
N THR A 99 -13.02 8.27 4.17
CA THR A 99 -14.48 8.24 4.44
C THR A 99 -15.13 6.89 4.14
N SER A 100 -14.59 6.14 3.19
CA SER A 100 -15.24 4.93 2.67
C SER A 100 -14.45 3.65 2.92
N VAL A 101 -13.11 3.70 2.82
CA VAL A 101 -12.26 2.50 2.90
C VAL A 101 -11.82 2.22 4.34
N LEU A 102 -11.27 3.22 5.02
CA LEU A 102 -10.77 3.09 6.39
C LEU A 102 -11.82 2.56 7.39
N PRO A 103 -13.07 3.06 7.41
CA PRO A 103 -14.09 2.52 8.33
C PRO A 103 -14.36 1.04 8.13
N ARG A 104 -14.27 0.55 6.88
CA ARG A 104 -14.44 -0.88 6.57
C ARG A 104 -13.27 -1.70 7.08
N PHE A 105 -12.05 -1.18 7.00
CA PHE A 105 -10.86 -1.83 7.54
C PHE A 105 -10.87 -1.85 9.07
N GLU A 106 -11.35 -0.79 9.72
CA GLU A 106 -11.55 -0.81 11.18
C GLU A 106 -12.60 -1.84 11.60
N ALA A 107 -13.71 -1.95 10.88
CA ALA A 107 -14.69 -3.00 11.11
C ALA A 107 -14.12 -4.42 10.87
N LEU A 108 -13.20 -4.57 9.91
CA LEU A 108 -12.50 -5.84 9.67
C LEU A 108 -11.54 -6.18 10.81
N LYS A 109 -10.77 -5.19 11.29
CA LYS A 109 -9.87 -5.30 12.44
C LYS A 109 -10.61 -5.71 13.72
N GLN A 110 -11.80 -5.19 13.96
CA GLN A 110 -12.62 -5.61 15.11
C GLN A 110 -13.03 -7.09 15.04
N LYS A 111 -13.19 -7.65 13.83
CA LYS A 111 -13.58 -9.06 13.63
C LYS A 111 -12.40 -10.02 13.63
N ASN A 112 -11.23 -9.56 13.17
CA ASN A 112 -10.01 -10.35 13.07
C ASN A 112 -8.81 -9.46 13.37
N ALA A 113 -8.54 -9.21 14.65
CA ALA A 113 -7.43 -8.34 15.03
C ALA A 113 -6.06 -8.99 14.74
N GLU A 114 -5.99 -10.32 14.83
CA GLU A 114 -4.79 -11.11 14.55
C GLU A 114 -4.39 -10.97 13.07
N GLY A 115 -3.19 -10.45 12.84
CA GLY A 115 -2.56 -10.33 11.51
C GLY A 115 -2.80 -9.02 10.76
N ILE A 116 -3.91 -8.31 10.97
CA ILE A 116 -4.21 -7.05 10.24
C ILE A 116 -4.27 -5.80 11.13
N GLY A 117 -4.36 -5.97 12.45
CA GLY A 117 -4.60 -4.87 13.37
C GLY A 117 -3.53 -3.78 13.32
N ALA A 118 -2.26 -4.18 13.31
CA ALA A 118 -1.12 -3.26 13.20
C ALA A 118 -1.13 -2.50 11.87
N THR A 119 -1.34 -3.20 10.76
CA THR A 119 -1.39 -2.62 9.41
C THR A 119 -2.51 -1.60 9.25
N VAL A 120 -3.71 -1.91 9.75
CA VAL A 120 -4.85 -0.97 9.70
C VAL A 120 -4.55 0.28 10.53
N THR A 121 -3.96 0.11 11.72
CA THR A 121 -3.54 1.26 12.55
C THR A 121 -2.47 2.10 11.87
N GLN A 122 -1.44 1.49 11.26
CA GLN A 122 -0.41 2.22 10.51
C GLN A 122 -1.01 2.99 9.33
N LEU A 123 -1.95 2.39 8.61
CA LEU A 123 -2.65 3.05 7.51
C LEU A 123 -3.48 4.24 8.00
N ALA A 124 -4.20 4.10 9.12
CA ALA A 124 -4.96 5.19 9.71
C ALA A 124 -4.05 6.37 10.10
N LEU A 125 -2.91 6.08 10.77
CA LEU A 125 -1.90 7.09 11.11
C LEU A 125 -1.34 7.78 9.87
N LEU A 126 -0.99 7.01 8.83
CA LEU A 126 -0.48 7.55 7.57
C LEU A 126 -1.48 8.51 6.91
N VAL A 127 -2.77 8.15 6.91
CA VAL A 127 -3.83 9.02 6.38
C VAL A 127 -3.99 10.28 7.23
N GLU A 128 -3.95 10.17 8.56
CA GLU A 128 -4.00 11.34 9.44
C GLU A 128 -2.82 12.29 9.22
N ASP A 129 -1.60 11.75 9.12
CA ASP A 129 -0.38 12.52 8.92
C ASP A 129 -0.39 13.26 7.58
N PHE A 130 -0.99 12.65 6.54
CA PHE A 130 -1.24 13.34 5.27
C PHE A 130 -2.09 14.60 5.45
N TYR A 131 -3.17 14.56 6.25
CA TYR A 131 -3.98 15.76 6.49
C TYR A 131 -3.27 16.77 7.41
N LYS A 132 -2.55 16.30 8.44
CA LYS A 132 -1.80 17.18 9.36
C LYS A 132 -0.64 17.91 8.67
N SER A 133 -0.01 17.29 7.69
CA SER A 133 1.09 17.86 6.90
C SER A 133 0.64 18.75 5.73
N GLY A 134 -0.65 19.06 5.62
CA GLY A 134 -1.17 19.90 4.54
C GLY A 134 -1.29 19.18 3.19
N HIS A 135 -1.62 17.88 3.20
CA HIS A 135 -1.77 17.00 2.04
C HIS A 135 -0.43 16.63 1.38
N ALA A 136 0.59 16.39 2.19
CA ALA A 136 1.90 15.94 1.74
C ALA A 136 2.23 14.53 2.26
N PHE A 137 3.04 13.79 1.51
CA PHE A 137 3.63 12.54 1.95
C PHE A 137 5.13 12.71 2.10
N PRO A 138 5.77 12.10 3.13
CA PRO A 138 7.22 12.04 3.19
C PRO A 138 7.77 11.25 1.99
N GLU A 139 9.01 11.51 1.59
CA GLU A 139 9.65 10.67 0.58
C GLU A 139 9.77 9.22 1.11
N PRO A 140 9.58 8.21 0.24
CA PRO A 140 9.74 6.81 0.64
C PRO A 140 11.14 6.55 1.19
N GLU A 141 11.23 5.77 2.27
CA GLU A 141 12.50 5.36 2.83
C GLU A 141 13.32 4.57 1.80
N GLY A 142 14.62 4.86 1.72
CA GLY A 142 15.51 4.21 0.75
C GLY A 142 15.46 4.79 -0.68
N LYS A 143 14.59 5.77 -0.97
CA LYS A 143 14.57 6.46 -2.28
C LYS A 143 15.87 7.22 -2.54
N GLN A 144 16.41 7.90 -1.53
CA GLN A 144 17.70 8.57 -1.61
C GLN A 144 18.74 7.75 -0.85
N MET A 145 19.93 7.58 -1.44
CA MET A 145 21.08 7.09 -0.68
C MET A 145 21.43 8.13 0.38
N LYS A 146 21.26 7.77 1.66
CA LYS A 146 21.58 8.64 2.79
C LYS A 146 23.09 8.81 3.01
N GLN A 147 23.91 7.94 2.40
CA GLN A 147 25.36 7.95 2.46
C GLN A 147 25.94 8.21 1.06
N LYS A 148 26.97 9.04 0.98
CA LYS A 148 27.76 9.22 -0.25
C LYS A 148 28.70 8.02 -0.39
N GLU A 149 28.87 7.49 -1.60
CA GLU A 149 29.81 6.37 -1.90
C GLU A 149 31.23 6.59 -1.33
N SER A 150 31.64 7.84 -1.14
CA SER A 150 32.92 8.23 -0.53
C SER A 150 33.07 7.78 0.94
N GLU A 151 31.99 7.53 1.66
CA GLU A 151 32.02 7.04 3.06
C GLU A 151 32.07 5.51 3.13
N LEU A 152 31.71 4.82 2.05
CA LEU A 152 31.71 3.35 1.95
C LEU A 152 33.04 2.78 1.43
N SER A 153 33.91 3.62 0.89
CA SER A 153 35.19 3.24 0.26
C SER A 153 36.42 3.55 1.13
N GLN A 154 36.27 3.80 2.43
CA GLN A 154 37.39 4.21 3.31
C GLN A 154 38.36 3.07 3.67
N ASP A 155 38.12 1.84 3.20
CA ASP A 155 38.95 0.65 3.47
C ASP A 155 39.48 -0.04 2.20
N VAL A 156 40.03 0.72 1.24
CA VAL A 156 40.95 0.20 0.20
C VAL A 156 42.19 1.08 0.11
#